data_AF-A0A0K0F4J8-F1
#
_entry.id   AF-A0A0K0F4J8-F1
#
_cell.length_a   1.000
_cell.length_b   1.000
_cell.length_c   1.000
_cell.angle_alpha   90.00
_cell.angle_beta   90.00
_cell.angle_gamma   90.00
#
_symmetry.space_group_name_H-M   'P 1'
#
loop_
_entity.id
_entity.type
_entity.pdbx_description
1 polymer ?
#
loop_
_entity_poly.entity_id
_entity_poly.type
_entity_poly.pdbx_seq_one_letter_code
_entity_poly.pdbx_strand_id
1 'polypeptide(L)'
;MDGGSVDIYGTKNIITAYEAGLSTEVYINPAPQSNKLGDTQFDEAYKQLTNAHIHVRSIWLKVTKPLLWHQNVSYNVNFIRDMLNRAQSYNVNFGIYTNWYDWDQITGSTTVFQQDNLPLWYWNAQGFGPNAESLYHFGDFTQFGSWSWQIPKAKSFGLVEWSCSAVISKILYTLPFYDSEFLRNKNLTQPLAGSAII
;
A
#
# COMPACT_ATOMS: atom_id res chain seq x y z
N MET A 1 -14.01 7.99 9.76
CA MET A 1 -14.13 6.91 8.76
C MET A 1 -14.71 7.55 7.53
N ASP A 2 -14.00 7.56 6.41
CA ASP A 2 -14.37 8.40 5.25
C ASP A 2 -15.46 7.78 4.36
N GLY A 3 -16.21 6.81 4.90
CA GLY A 3 -17.37 6.19 4.24
C GLY A 3 -17.08 5.49 2.92
N GLY A 4 -15.80 5.23 2.59
CA GLY A 4 -15.39 4.72 1.28
C GLY A 4 -15.30 5.81 0.19
N SER A 5 -15.08 7.07 0.59
CA SER A 5 -14.80 8.17 -0.34
C SER A 5 -13.32 8.20 -0.71
N VAL A 6 -13.01 8.64 -1.93
CA VAL A 6 -11.64 8.79 -2.38
C VAL A 6 -11.00 10.05 -1.80
N ASP A 7 -9.71 9.98 -1.46
CA ASP A 7 -8.95 11.12 -0.95
C ASP A 7 -8.78 12.21 -2.02
N ILE A 8 -9.42 13.36 -1.81
CA ILE A 8 -9.38 14.48 -2.76
C ILE A 8 -7.99 15.13 -2.89
N TYR A 9 -7.08 14.89 -1.94
CA TYR A 9 -5.73 15.47 -1.95
C TYR A 9 -4.67 14.57 -2.61
N GLY A 10 -4.94 13.27 -2.74
CA GLY A 10 -3.98 12.28 -3.26
C GLY A 10 -3.39 12.67 -4.61
N THR A 11 -4.24 13.04 -5.57
CA THR A 11 -3.83 13.52 -6.90
C THR A 11 -2.90 14.75 -6.81
N LYS A 12 -3.25 15.74 -5.99
CA LYS A 12 -2.46 16.98 -5.86
C LYS A 12 -1.08 16.68 -5.27
N ASN A 13 -1.01 15.78 -4.29
CA ASN A 13 0.25 15.37 -3.68
C ASN A 13 1.17 14.69 -4.71
N ILE A 14 0.62 13.85 -5.58
CA ILE A 14 1.40 13.16 -6.63
C ILE A 14 1.95 14.16 -7.65
N ILE A 15 1.13 15.11 -8.10
CA ILE A 15 1.57 16.15 -9.05
C ILE A 15 2.67 17.02 -8.44
N THR A 16 2.48 17.46 -7.18
CA THR A 16 3.48 18.28 -6.48
C THR A 16 4.79 17.52 -6.27
N ALA A 17 4.71 16.22 -5.93
CA ALA A 17 5.89 15.37 -5.80
C ALA A 17 6.63 15.21 -7.14
N TYR A 18 5.90 14.99 -8.24
CA TYR A 18 6.45 14.93 -9.59
C TYR A 18 7.16 16.24 -9.99
N GLU A 19 6.54 17.39 -9.75
CA GLU A 19 7.14 18.71 -10.00
C GLU A 19 8.42 18.95 -9.18
N ALA A 20 8.50 18.36 -7.98
CA ALA A 20 9.68 18.39 -7.12
C ALA A 20 10.73 17.31 -7.47
N GLY A 21 10.51 16.49 -8.52
CA GLY A 21 11.40 15.40 -8.92
C GLY A 21 11.40 14.19 -7.98
N LEU A 22 10.32 14.01 -7.22
CA LEU A 22 10.13 12.90 -6.29
C LEU A 22 9.28 11.78 -6.90
N SER A 23 9.66 10.54 -6.60
CA SER A 23 8.89 9.34 -6.89
C SER A 23 7.70 9.20 -5.92
N THR A 24 6.62 8.53 -6.35
CA THR A 24 5.46 8.29 -5.48
C THR A 24 4.98 6.85 -5.48
N GLU A 25 4.48 6.45 -4.31
CA GLU A 25 3.63 5.27 -4.09
C GLU A 25 2.25 5.76 -3.68
N VAL A 26 1.21 4.98 -4.03
CA VAL A 26 -0.17 5.29 -3.65
C VAL A 26 -0.81 4.11 -2.95
N TYR A 27 -1.75 4.39 -2.06
CA TYR A 27 -2.48 3.36 -1.35
C TYR A 27 -3.96 3.69 -1.21
N ILE A 28 -4.77 2.64 -1.06
CA ILE A 28 -6.18 2.71 -0.67
C ILE A 28 -6.27 2.42 0.82
N ASN A 29 -6.90 3.34 1.58
CA ASN A 29 -7.46 3.04 2.90
C ASN A 29 -8.89 2.49 2.67
N PRO A 30 -9.11 1.17 2.74
CA PRO A 30 -10.39 0.61 2.36
C PRO A 30 -11.47 0.85 3.41
N ALA A 31 -12.72 0.83 2.95
CA ALA A 31 -13.90 0.88 3.80
C ALA A 31 -14.79 -0.37 3.55
N PRO A 32 -14.37 -1.57 4.00
CA PRO A 32 -15.10 -2.81 3.75
C PRO A 32 -16.47 -2.87 4.44
N GLN A 33 -16.66 -2.09 5.52
CA GLN A 33 -17.95 -1.93 6.21
C GLN A 33 -18.88 -0.91 5.53
N SER A 34 -18.45 -0.25 4.44
CA SER A 34 -19.33 0.63 3.66
C SER A 34 -20.28 -0.17 2.77
N ASN A 35 -21.17 0.52 2.07
CA ASN A 35 -22.07 -0.08 1.08
C ASN A 35 -21.38 -0.34 -0.28
N LYS A 36 -20.07 -0.06 -0.42
CA LYS A 36 -19.32 -0.24 -1.66
C LYS A 36 -18.51 -1.52 -1.64
N LEU A 37 -18.59 -2.29 -2.72
CA LEU A 37 -17.75 -3.46 -2.97
C LEU A 37 -16.28 -3.05 -3.17
N GLY A 38 -15.39 -4.04 -3.06
CA GLY A 38 -13.94 -3.81 -3.19
C GLY A 38 -13.55 -3.26 -4.55
N ASP A 39 -14.09 -3.84 -5.62
CA ASP A 39 -13.86 -3.41 -6.99
C ASP A 39 -14.33 -1.97 -7.26
N THR A 40 -15.46 -1.56 -6.66
CA THR A 40 -15.99 -0.20 -6.77
C THR A 40 -15.05 0.82 -6.12
N GLN A 41 -14.53 0.51 -4.93
CA GLN A 41 -13.55 1.39 -4.26
C GLN A 41 -12.24 1.47 -5.05
N PHE A 42 -11.81 0.37 -5.68
CA PHE A 42 -10.65 0.38 -6.56
C PHE A 42 -10.90 1.24 -7.81
N ASP A 43 -12.05 1.07 -8.48
CA ASP A 43 -12.46 1.83 -9.66
C ASP A 43 -12.43 3.33 -9.39
N GLU A 44 -12.98 3.77 -8.26
CA GLU A 44 -13.04 5.19 -7.90
C GLU A 44 -11.64 5.77 -7.66
N ALA A 45 -10.78 5.05 -6.93
CA ALA A 45 -9.39 5.45 -6.71
C ALA A 45 -8.60 5.52 -8.03
N TYR A 46 -8.71 4.50 -8.87
CA TYR A 46 -8.03 4.44 -10.16
C TYR A 46 -8.50 5.56 -11.11
N LYS A 47 -9.82 5.80 -11.19
CA LYS A 47 -10.40 6.86 -12.03
C LYS A 47 -9.98 8.25 -11.55
N GLN A 48 -9.88 8.49 -10.25
CA GLN A 48 -9.41 9.78 -9.75
C GLN A 48 -7.98 10.08 -10.19
N LEU A 49 -7.08 9.08 -10.16
CA LEU A 49 -5.69 9.24 -10.61
C LEU A 49 -5.62 9.44 -12.12
N THR A 50 -6.28 8.59 -12.90
CA THR A 50 -6.21 8.64 -14.37
C THR A 50 -6.90 9.87 -14.97
N ASN A 51 -8.01 10.34 -14.39
CA ASN A 51 -8.65 11.60 -14.79
C ASN A 51 -7.74 12.82 -14.59
N ALA A 52 -6.75 12.71 -13.71
CA ALA A 52 -5.74 13.74 -13.48
C ALA A 52 -4.45 13.52 -14.30
N HIS A 53 -4.51 12.65 -15.31
CA HIS A 53 -3.39 12.31 -16.19
C HIS A 53 -2.17 11.73 -15.46
N ILE A 54 -2.41 11.05 -14.32
CA ILE A 54 -1.39 10.30 -13.61
C ILE A 54 -1.32 8.88 -14.19
N HIS A 55 -0.11 8.43 -14.54
CA HIS A 55 0.11 7.05 -14.90
C HIS A 55 0.14 6.16 -13.66
N VAL A 56 -0.76 5.19 -13.60
CA VAL A 56 -0.88 4.27 -12.46
C VAL A 56 -0.21 2.95 -12.80
N ARG A 57 0.89 2.65 -12.11
CA ARG A 57 1.64 1.40 -12.25
C ARG A 57 1.33 0.43 -11.11
N SER A 58 1.24 0.93 -9.88
CA SER A 58 0.91 0.10 -8.72
C SER A 58 0.06 0.84 -7.69
N ILE A 59 -0.76 0.09 -6.96
CA ILE A 59 -1.55 0.57 -5.82
C ILE A 59 -1.40 -0.42 -4.66
N TRP A 60 -1.15 0.09 -3.45
CA TRP A 60 -1.18 -0.69 -2.22
C TRP A 60 -2.57 -0.68 -1.58
N LEU A 61 -3.00 -1.80 -1.01
CA LEU A 61 -4.17 -1.87 -0.14
C LEU A 61 -3.75 -1.88 1.34
N LYS A 62 -4.25 -0.96 2.15
CA LYS A 62 -4.01 -0.96 3.60
C LYS A 62 -4.95 -1.91 4.32
N VAL A 63 -4.47 -3.11 4.60
CA VAL A 63 -5.14 -4.13 5.42
C VAL A 63 -4.67 -3.97 6.86
N THR A 64 -5.23 -2.97 7.54
CA THR A 64 -4.87 -2.62 8.93
C THR A 64 -6.10 -2.20 9.72
N LYS A 65 -5.93 -2.02 11.03
CA LYS A 65 -6.99 -1.57 11.96
C LYS A 65 -8.18 -2.53 11.94
N PRO A 66 -8.08 -3.72 12.56
CA PRO A 66 -9.09 -4.77 12.48
C PRO A 66 -10.53 -4.31 12.80
N LEU A 67 -10.68 -3.32 13.68
CA LEU A 67 -11.97 -2.72 14.02
C LEU A 67 -12.72 -2.06 12.84
N LEU A 68 -12.02 -1.73 11.75
CA LEU A 68 -12.61 -1.16 10.53
C LEU A 68 -13.00 -2.22 9.50
N TRP A 69 -12.75 -3.50 9.79
CA TRP A 69 -13.06 -4.64 8.94
C TRP A 69 -14.22 -5.44 9.53
N HIS A 70 -14.84 -6.31 8.73
CA HIS A 70 -15.90 -7.18 9.24
C HIS A 70 -15.30 -8.24 10.17
N GLN A 71 -16.06 -8.71 11.16
CA GLN A 71 -15.65 -9.87 11.96
C GLN A 71 -15.61 -11.16 11.13
N ASN A 72 -16.38 -11.21 10.03
CA ASN A 72 -16.37 -12.33 9.12
C ASN A 72 -15.16 -12.23 8.18
N VAL A 73 -14.14 -13.04 8.45
CA VAL A 73 -12.90 -13.10 7.67
C VAL A 73 -13.13 -13.45 6.19
N SER A 74 -14.14 -14.28 5.87
CA SER A 74 -14.44 -14.63 4.47
C SER A 74 -14.94 -13.42 3.68
N TYR A 75 -15.73 -12.53 4.28
CA TYR A 75 -16.11 -11.26 3.63
C TYR A 75 -14.89 -10.38 3.36
N ASN A 76 -13.98 -10.25 4.32
CA ASN A 76 -12.77 -9.44 4.15
C ASN A 76 -11.86 -10.01 3.04
N VAL A 77 -11.68 -11.34 3.01
CA VAL A 77 -10.88 -12.01 1.98
C VAL A 77 -11.50 -11.84 0.59
N ASN A 78 -12.83 -11.92 0.47
CA ASN A 78 -13.51 -11.66 -0.81
C ASN A 78 -13.37 -10.20 -1.24
N PHE A 79 -13.50 -9.25 -0.31
CA PHE A 79 -13.31 -7.83 -0.58
C PHE A 79 -11.90 -7.51 -1.13
N ILE A 80 -10.85 -8.11 -0.54
CA ILE A 80 -9.47 -7.99 -1.04
C ILE A 80 -9.33 -8.59 -2.44
N ARG A 81 -9.98 -9.73 -2.69
CA ARG A 81 -9.96 -10.41 -4.00
C ARG A 81 -10.66 -9.59 -5.09
N ASP A 82 -11.77 -8.94 -4.78
CA ASP A 82 -12.47 -8.06 -5.71
C ASP A 82 -11.57 -6.89 -6.15
N MET A 83 -10.84 -6.29 -5.21
CA MET A 83 -9.86 -5.25 -5.51
C MET A 83 -8.71 -5.76 -6.38
N LEU A 84 -8.15 -6.93 -6.03
CA LEU A 84 -7.07 -7.55 -6.81
C LEU A 84 -7.50 -7.84 -8.25
N ASN A 85 -8.65 -8.47 -8.43
CA ASN A 85 -9.18 -8.78 -9.76
C ASN A 85 -9.38 -7.49 -10.58
N ARG A 86 -9.84 -6.42 -9.93
CA ARG A 86 -10.00 -5.12 -10.60
C ARG A 86 -8.67 -4.50 -10.99
N ALA A 87 -7.67 -4.53 -10.12
CA ALA A 87 -6.33 -4.07 -10.41
C ALA A 87 -5.71 -4.80 -11.62
N GLN A 88 -5.83 -6.13 -11.65
CA GLN A 88 -5.38 -6.97 -12.76
C GLN A 88 -6.08 -6.61 -14.08
N SER A 89 -7.39 -6.34 -14.05
CA SER A 89 -8.13 -5.92 -15.26
C SER A 89 -7.65 -4.58 -15.84
N TYR A 90 -7.06 -3.72 -15.01
CA TYR A 90 -6.45 -2.46 -15.42
C TYR A 90 -4.94 -2.56 -15.67
N ASN A 91 -4.37 -3.78 -15.58
CA ASN A 91 -2.92 -4.02 -15.67
C ASN A 91 -2.13 -3.17 -14.65
N VAL A 92 -2.67 -3.04 -13.44
CA VAL A 92 -2.06 -2.33 -12.30
C VAL A 92 -1.54 -3.36 -11.29
N ASN A 93 -0.30 -3.22 -10.87
CA ASN A 93 0.28 -4.05 -9.81
C ASN A 93 -0.43 -3.77 -8.47
N PHE A 94 -0.78 -4.83 -7.74
CA PHE A 94 -1.52 -4.73 -6.49
C PHE A 94 -0.70 -5.28 -5.33
N GLY A 95 -0.42 -4.44 -4.33
CA GLY A 95 0.36 -4.83 -3.14
C GLY A 95 -0.46 -4.72 -1.86
N ILE A 96 -0.01 -5.38 -0.79
CA ILE A 96 -0.65 -5.31 0.53
C ILE A 96 0.24 -4.56 1.53
N TYR A 97 -0.36 -3.61 2.24
CA TYR A 97 0.20 -3.00 3.44
C TYR A 97 -0.48 -3.56 4.69
N THR A 98 0.26 -4.26 5.55
CA THR A 98 -0.26 -4.92 6.76
C THR A 98 0.85 -5.19 7.77
N ASN A 99 0.54 -5.79 8.92
CA ASN A 99 1.50 -6.57 9.70
C ASN A 99 0.92 -7.97 9.97
N TRP A 100 1.68 -8.82 10.67
CA TRP A 100 1.22 -10.18 11.03
C TRP A 100 -0.11 -10.16 11.79
N TYR A 101 -0.21 -9.32 12.81
CA TYR A 101 -1.38 -9.25 13.69
C TYR A 101 -2.63 -8.78 12.94
N ASP A 102 -2.53 -7.68 12.19
CA ASP A 102 -3.65 -7.14 11.41
C ASP A 102 -4.09 -8.16 10.35
N TRP A 103 -3.14 -8.81 9.67
CA TRP A 103 -3.47 -9.84 8.67
C TRP A 103 -4.22 -11.01 9.30
N ASP A 104 -3.76 -11.49 10.46
CA ASP A 104 -4.41 -12.57 11.20
C ASP A 104 -5.84 -12.19 11.61
N GLN A 105 -6.01 -11.04 12.25
CA GLN A 105 -7.31 -10.59 12.77
C GLN A 105 -8.30 -10.28 11.65
N ILE A 106 -7.84 -9.78 10.50
CA ILE A 106 -8.71 -9.37 9.39
C ILE A 106 -9.03 -10.55 8.47
N THR A 107 -8.08 -11.45 8.22
CA THR A 107 -8.21 -12.46 7.17
C THR A 107 -8.23 -13.90 7.69
N GLY A 108 -8.00 -14.11 8.99
CA GLY A 108 -7.78 -15.44 9.56
C GLY A 108 -6.47 -16.06 9.07
N SER A 109 -5.43 -15.23 8.91
CA SER A 109 -4.11 -15.65 8.40
C SER A 109 -4.19 -16.38 7.05
N THR A 110 -5.08 -15.93 6.16
CA THR A 110 -5.33 -16.64 4.89
C THR A 110 -4.06 -16.73 4.02
N THR A 111 -3.97 -17.82 3.27
CA THR A 111 -2.90 -18.08 2.29
C THR A 111 -3.42 -18.13 0.85
N VAL A 112 -4.71 -17.84 0.63
CA VAL A 112 -5.34 -17.98 -0.71
C VAL A 112 -4.69 -17.11 -1.79
N PHE A 113 -3.98 -16.04 -1.40
CA PHE A 113 -3.28 -15.15 -2.33
C PHE A 113 -1.85 -15.61 -2.67
N GLN A 114 -1.46 -16.83 -2.27
CA GLN A 114 -0.09 -17.34 -2.48
C GLN A 114 0.26 -17.43 -3.97
N GLN A 115 -0.72 -17.83 -4.78
CA GLN A 115 -0.61 -17.93 -6.25
C GLN A 115 -0.55 -16.58 -6.95
N ASP A 116 -1.05 -15.52 -6.31
CA ASP A 116 -1.07 -14.16 -6.87
C ASP A 116 0.26 -13.42 -6.65
N ASN A 117 1.15 -13.96 -5.82
CA ASN A 117 2.49 -13.43 -5.55
C ASN A 117 2.48 -11.94 -5.17
N LEU A 118 1.49 -11.52 -4.36
CA LEU A 118 1.28 -10.11 -4.01
C LEU A 118 2.50 -9.52 -3.27
N PRO A 119 3.02 -8.36 -3.67
CA PRO A 119 4.01 -7.60 -2.91
C PRO A 119 3.56 -7.29 -1.48
N LEU A 120 4.47 -7.41 -0.51
CA LEU A 120 4.24 -7.01 0.88
C LEU A 120 5.00 -5.73 1.22
N TRP A 121 4.27 -4.75 1.77
CA TRP A 121 4.82 -3.65 2.55
C TRP A 121 4.37 -3.85 4.00
N TYR A 122 5.23 -4.44 4.84
CA TYR A 122 4.85 -4.65 6.24
C TYR A 122 5.18 -3.43 7.10
N TRP A 123 4.54 -3.33 8.27
CA TRP A 123 4.94 -2.34 9.27
C TRP A 123 5.31 -3.02 10.58
N ASN A 124 6.38 -2.52 11.21
CA ASN A 124 6.78 -2.92 12.54
C ASN A 124 7.43 -1.72 13.23
N ALA A 125 6.80 -1.21 14.29
CA ALA A 125 7.28 -0.13 15.13
C ALA A 125 6.77 -0.35 16.55
N GLN A 126 7.50 0.14 17.55
CA GLN A 126 7.19 -0.03 18.97
C GLN A 126 6.10 0.92 19.47
N GLY A 127 5.57 1.77 18.57
CA GLY A 127 4.61 2.81 18.89
C GLY A 127 4.65 3.95 17.88
N PHE A 128 4.25 5.15 18.33
CA PHE A 128 4.26 6.37 17.52
C PHE A 128 5.36 7.32 17.95
N GLY A 129 5.89 8.07 16.98
CA GLY A 129 6.93 9.06 17.19
C GLY A 129 8.35 8.50 17.12
N PRO A 130 9.36 9.38 17.13
CA PRO A 130 10.75 9.02 16.79
C PRO A 130 11.42 8.08 17.81
N ASN A 131 10.92 8.06 19.05
CA ASN A 131 11.44 7.16 20.10
C ASN A 131 10.90 5.73 20.00
N ALA A 132 9.99 5.47 19.05
CA ALA A 132 9.29 4.20 18.91
C ALA A 132 9.61 3.51 17.57
N GLU A 133 10.70 3.92 16.93
CA GLU A 133 11.20 3.32 15.69
C GLU A 133 11.78 1.92 15.91
N SER A 134 11.54 1.02 14.96
CA SER A 134 12.24 -0.27 14.89
C SER A 134 13.52 -0.16 14.07
N LEU A 135 14.33 -1.23 14.08
CA LEU A 135 15.57 -1.27 13.30
C LEU A 135 15.30 -1.07 11.81
N TYR A 136 16.17 -0.32 11.13
CA TYR A 136 16.07 0.03 9.71
C TYR A 136 16.50 -1.13 8.78
N HIS A 137 16.05 -2.35 9.04
CA HIS A 137 16.33 -3.53 8.22
C HIS A 137 15.20 -4.57 8.29
N PHE A 138 15.26 -5.59 7.42
CA PHE A 138 14.28 -6.67 7.32
C PHE A 138 14.49 -7.85 8.28
N GLY A 139 15.54 -7.82 9.12
CA GLY A 139 15.87 -8.93 10.03
C GLY A 139 14.83 -9.26 11.10
N ASP A 140 13.80 -8.42 11.28
CA ASP A 140 12.67 -8.67 12.17
C ASP A 140 11.43 -9.21 11.45
N PHE A 141 11.50 -9.39 10.13
CA PHE A 141 10.41 -9.98 9.37
C PHE A 141 10.26 -11.46 9.71
N THR A 142 9.06 -11.84 10.12
CA THR A 142 8.66 -13.24 10.28
C THR A 142 7.62 -13.56 9.22
N GLN A 143 7.69 -14.75 8.64
CA GLN A 143 6.78 -15.20 7.58
C GLN A 143 5.33 -15.29 8.06
N PHE A 144 4.38 -14.89 7.21
CA PHE A 144 2.96 -15.02 7.49
C PHE A 144 2.07 -14.96 6.25
N GLY A 145 0.86 -15.50 6.36
CA GLY A 145 -0.11 -15.52 5.27
C GLY A 145 0.50 -16.09 3.99
N SER A 146 0.34 -15.37 2.89
CA SER A 146 0.91 -15.72 1.58
C SER A 146 2.40 -15.34 1.40
N TRP A 147 3.05 -14.76 2.41
CA TRP A 147 4.44 -14.27 2.36
C TRP A 147 5.42 -15.19 3.08
N SER A 148 5.39 -16.47 2.69
CA SER A 148 6.25 -17.50 3.29
C SER A 148 7.63 -17.61 2.65
N TRP A 149 7.83 -17.12 1.43
CA TRP A 149 9.09 -17.30 0.69
C TRP A 149 9.57 -16.04 -0.03
N GLN A 150 8.96 -14.89 0.28
CA GLN A 150 9.24 -13.62 -0.37
C GLN A 150 9.90 -12.67 0.63
N ILE A 151 10.87 -11.91 0.16
CA ILE A 151 11.37 -10.74 0.89
C ILE A 151 10.33 -9.62 0.72
N PRO A 152 9.85 -8.99 1.81
CA PRO A 152 8.94 -7.85 1.70
C PRO A 152 9.54 -6.76 0.82
N LYS A 153 8.73 -6.07 0.01
CA LYS A 153 9.19 -4.97 -0.85
C LYS A 153 9.41 -3.68 -0.07
N ALA A 154 8.73 -3.51 1.06
CA ALA A 154 8.91 -2.36 1.94
C ALA A 154 8.62 -2.69 3.41
N LYS A 155 9.19 -1.87 4.29
CA LYS A 155 8.96 -1.87 5.74
C LYS A 155 8.69 -0.45 6.21
N SER A 156 7.58 -0.19 6.88
CA SER A 156 7.45 0.98 7.75
C SER A 156 8.06 0.69 9.11
N PHE A 157 9.14 1.38 9.45
CA PHE A 157 9.86 1.22 10.73
C PHE A 157 9.64 2.37 11.72
N GLY A 158 9.13 3.51 11.25
CA GLY A 158 8.72 4.66 12.06
C GLY A 158 7.34 5.14 11.64
N LEU A 159 6.49 5.48 12.60
CA LEU A 159 5.08 5.84 12.37
C LEU A 159 4.72 7.13 13.11
N VAL A 160 3.97 8.01 12.44
CA VAL A 160 3.38 9.23 13.03
C VAL A 160 4.46 10.11 13.68
N GLU A 161 5.42 10.52 12.89
CA GLU A 161 6.51 11.42 13.28
C GLU A 161 6.31 12.82 12.70
N TRP A 162 6.82 13.85 13.38
CA TRP A 162 6.77 15.22 12.88
C TRP A 162 8.07 15.59 12.17
N SER A 163 7.95 16.06 10.93
CA SER A 163 9.07 16.62 10.17
C SER A 163 8.57 17.72 9.24
N CYS A 164 9.24 18.87 9.23
CA CYS A 164 8.92 20.02 8.36
C CYS A 164 7.41 20.39 8.36
N SER A 165 6.76 20.40 9.52
CA SER A 165 5.33 20.68 9.70
C SER A 165 4.36 19.65 9.08
N ALA A 166 4.86 18.47 8.72
CA ALA A 166 4.06 17.34 8.24
C ALA A 166 4.20 16.15 9.18
N VAL A 167 3.14 15.34 9.26
CA VAL A 167 3.18 14.01 9.89
C VAL A 167 3.65 13.00 8.85
N ILE A 168 4.73 12.30 9.15
CA ILE A 168 5.38 11.35 8.26
C ILE A 168 5.46 9.95 8.89
N SER A 169 5.67 8.96 8.03
CA SER A 169 6.14 7.63 8.42
C SER A 169 7.44 7.34 7.68
N LYS A 170 8.38 6.63 8.31
CA LYS A 170 9.65 6.24 7.69
C LYS A 170 9.55 4.86 7.09
N ILE A 171 9.97 4.74 5.83
CA ILE A 171 9.83 3.54 5.02
C ILE A 171 11.22 3.12 4.53
N LEU A 172 11.55 1.85 4.72
CA LEU A 172 12.67 1.19 4.07
C LEU A 172 12.12 0.39 2.89
N TYR A 173 12.68 0.58 1.70
CA TYR A 173 12.37 -0.23 0.53
C TYR A 173 13.44 -1.31 0.34
N THR A 174 13.01 -2.49 -0.10
CA THR A 174 13.94 -3.49 -0.65
C THR A 174 14.37 -2.97 -2.01
N LEU A 175 15.58 -2.43 -2.08
CA LEU A 175 16.17 -2.08 -3.36
C LEU A 175 16.44 -3.38 -4.13
N PRO A 176 16.06 -3.48 -5.42
CA PRO A 176 16.70 -4.46 -6.27
C PRO A 176 18.20 -4.18 -6.28
N PHE A 177 19.02 -5.19 -6.50
CA PHE A 177 20.50 -5.12 -6.56
C PHE A 177 21.07 -4.15 -7.62
N TYR A 178 20.26 -3.29 -8.24
CA TYR A 178 20.66 -2.23 -9.14
C TYR A 178 19.80 -0.98 -8.92
N ASP A 179 20.44 0.13 -8.53
CA ASP A 179 19.94 1.52 -8.38
C ASP A 179 19.14 2.11 -9.57
N SER A 180 18.85 1.31 -10.59
CA SER A 180 18.38 1.80 -11.89
C SER A 180 16.92 2.29 -11.90
N GLU A 181 16.07 1.88 -10.97
CA GLU A 181 14.62 2.16 -11.05
C GLU A 181 14.24 3.56 -10.53
N PHE A 182 14.80 3.98 -9.40
CA PHE A 182 14.70 5.37 -8.94
C PHE A 182 15.36 6.34 -9.94
N LEU A 183 16.42 5.91 -10.64
CA LEU A 183 17.06 6.69 -11.70
C LEU A 183 16.26 6.73 -13.01
N ARG A 184 15.49 5.69 -13.35
CA ARG A 184 14.55 5.69 -14.50
C ARG A 184 13.45 6.75 -14.37
N ASN A 185 13.12 7.15 -13.14
CA ASN A 185 12.09 8.16 -12.91
C ASN A 185 12.52 9.60 -13.25
N LYS A 186 13.82 9.87 -13.48
CA LYS A 186 14.32 11.20 -13.90
C LYS A 186 13.81 11.64 -15.28
N ASN A 187 13.34 10.71 -16.11
CA ASN A 187 12.85 10.98 -17.47
C ASN A 187 11.33 10.78 -17.61
N LEU A 188 10.58 10.80 -16.50
CA LEU A 188 9.12 10.71 -16.56
C LEU A 188 8.55 11.94 -17.26
N THR A 189 7.76 11.71 -18.31
CA THR A 189 7.04 12.76 -19.05
C THR A 189 5.67 13.09 -18.45
N GLN A 190 5.27 12.36 -17.41
CA GLN A 190 4.01 12.54 -16.68
C GLN A 190 4.14 12.01 -15.24
N PRO A 191 3.30 12.48 -14.29
CA PRO A 191 3.31 11.97 -12.93
C PRO A 191 3.06 10.45 -12.88
N LEU A 192 3.76 9.76 -11.99
CA LEU A 192 3.69 8.30 -11.82
C LEU A 192 3.24 7.94 -10.40
N ALA A 193 2.20 7.11 -10.30
CA ALA A 193 1.79 6.43 -9.09
C ALA A 193 2.28 4.98 -9.11
N GLY A 194 3.21 4.63 -8.21
CA GLY A 194 3.80 3.30 -8.12
C GLY A 194 5.19 3.22 -8.76
N SER A 195 6.22 3.52 -7.96
CA SER A 195 7.61 3.68 -8.38
C SER A 195 8.54 2.56 -7.93
N ALA A 196 8.19 1.80 -6.89
CA ALA A 196 9.06 0.87 -6.17
C ALA A 196 8.62 -0.60 -6.26
N ILE A 197 7.44 -0.89 -6.85
CA ILE A 197 6.97 -2.26 -7.08
C ILE A 197 7.16 -2.65 -8.54
N ILE A 198 8.26 -3.35 -8.82
CA ILE A 198 8.49 -4.20 -10.00
C ILE A 198 9.08 -5.54 -9.54
#